data_AF-A0A968XL30-F1
#
_entry.id   AF-A0A968XL30-F1
#
_cell.length_a   1.000
_cell.length_b   1.000
_cell.length_c   1.000
_cell.angle_alpha   90.00
_cell.angle_beta   90.00
_cell.angle_gamma   90.00
#
_symmetry.space_group_name_H-M   'P 1'
#
loop_
_entity.id
_entity.type
_entity.pdbx_description
1 polymer ?
#
loop_
_entity_poly.entity_id
_entity_poly.type
_entity_poly.pdbx_seq_one_letter_code
_entity_poly.pdbx_strand_id
1 'polypeptide(L)'
;MHFVFERVTGQVHLDMLRPSWLIFAGRGRDTRLKMVFREMLHRLLGLIGLILSLPIGIITAILIKIDSKGPIFYKQERVGKNGKIIKVIKFRSMRTDAE
;
A
#
# COMPACT_ATOMS: atom_id res chain seq x y z
N MET A 1 -6.29 31.45 -2.76
CA MET A 1 -5.71 32.10 -1.55
C MET A 1 -5.23 31.13 -0.47
N HIS A 2 -5.21 29.80 -0.67
CA HIS A 2 -4.72 28.85 0.35
C HIS A 2 -3.19 28.61 0.32
N PHE A 3 -2.55 28.67 -0.86
CA PHE A 3 -1.14 28.32 -1.03
C PHE A 3 -0.12 29.40 -0.61
N VAL A 4 -0.55 30.66 -0.42
CA VAL A 4 0.36 31.77 -0.14
C VAL A 4 0.72 31.85 1.35
N PHE A 5 -0.19 31.45 2.24
CA PHE A 5 0.04 31.48 3.70
C PHE A 5 0.98 30.38 4.20
N GLU A 6 1.09 29.26 3.49
CA GLU A 6 1.93 28.12 3.90
C GLU A 6 3.44 28.43 3.84
N ARG A 7 3.87 29.24 2.87
CA ARG A 7 5.29 29.53 2.65
C ARG A 7 5.87 30.66 3.50
N VAL A 8 5.03 31.55 4.01
CA VAL A 8 5.51 32.75 4.73
C VAL A 8 5.67 32.49 6.22
N THR A 9 4.81 31.65 6.81
CA THR A 9 4.72 31.54 8.27
C THR A 9 5.40 30.30 8.85
N GLY A 10 5.74 29.29 8.03
CA GLY A 10 6.37 28.04 8.50
C GLY A 10 5.57 27.31 9.60
N GLN A 11 4.31 27.67 9.78
CA GLN A 11 3.44 27.19 10.84
C GLN A 11 2.39 26.27 10.22
N VAL A 12 2.57 24.97 10.47
CA VAL A 12 1.48 24.01 10.35
C VAL A 12 0.41 24.47 11.34
N HIS A 13 -0.79 24.81 10.87
CA HIS A 13 -1.92 25.17 11.74
C HIS A 13 -2.24 23.98 12.65
N LEU A 14 -1.76 24.04 13.90
CA LEU A 14 -1.93 23.01 14.92
C LEU A 14 -3.37 22.98 15.48
N ASP A 15 -4.24 23.90 15.07
CA ASP A 15 -5.62 24.04 15.54
C ASP A 15 -6.57 22.93 15.07
N MET A 16 -6.14 22.06 14.14
CA MET A 16 -6.89 20.86 13.75
C MET A 16 -6.46 19.58 14.47
N LEU A 17 -5.36 19.60 15.22
CA LEU A 17 -4.92 18.43 15.98
C LEU A 17 -5.67 18.37 17.31
N ARG A 18 -6.77 17.61 17.33
CA ARG A 18 -7.51 17.30 18.56
C ARG A 18 -6.54 16.77 19.63
N PRO A 19 -6.29 17.50 20.73
CA PRO A 19 -5.32 17.11 21.75
C PRO A 19 -5.67 15.76 22.41
N SER A 20 -6.94 15.38 22.37
CA SER A 20 -7.42 14.08 22.83
C SER A 20 -6.69 12.92 22.14
N TRP A 21 -6.41 13.00 20.85
CA TRP A 21 -5.64 11.94 20.15
C TRP A 21 -4.25 11.77 20.74
N LEU A 22 -3.57 12.85 21.13
CA LEU A 22 -2.23 12.80 21.73
C LEU A 22 -2.24 12.11 23.11
N ILE A 23 -3.27 12.40 23.91
CA ILE A 23 -3.45 11.84 25.26
C ILE A 23 -3.81 10.35 25.20
N PHE A 24 -4.59 9.92 24.20
CA PHE A 24 -4.95 8.51 24.01
C PHE A 24 -3.94 7.71 23.18
N ALA A 25 -3.09 8.36 22.38
CA ALA A 25 -2.01 7.69 21.63
C ALA A 25 -0.89 7.23 22.56
N GLY A 26 -0.69 7.92 23.68
CA GLY A 26 0.32 7.58 24.67
C GLY A 26 -0.22 6.61 25.73
N ARG A 27 0.25 5.36 25.68
CA ARG A 27 0.25 4.38 26.78
C ARG A 27 -0.96 3.43 26.88
N GLY A 28 -1.25 2.73 25.79
CA GLY A 28 -1.72 1.35 25.92
C GLY A 28 -0.56 0.46 26.37
N ARG A 29 -0.66 -0.20 27.53
CA ARG A 29 0.19 -1.36 27.84
C ARG A 29 -0.23 -2.48 26.90
N ASP A 30 0.23 -2.45 25.66
CA ASP A 30 0.07 -3.56 24.74
C ASP A 30 0.89 -4.71 25.31
N THR A 31 0.22 -5.61 26.04
CA THR A 31 0.83 -6.82 26.56
C THR A 31 1.48 -7.57 25.39
N ARG A 32 2.64 -8.20 25.61
CA ARG A 32 3.31 -9.03 24.58
C ARG A 32 2.34 -9.99 23.88
N LEU A 33 1.39 -10.54 24.63
CA LEU A 33 0.33 -11.40 24.10
C LEU A 33 -0.57 -10.69 23.07
N LYS A 34 -1.00 -9.45 23.33
CA LYS A 34 -1.84 -8.67 22.40
C LYS A 34 -1.09 -8.33 21.11
N MET A 35 0.19 -7.97 21.21
CA MET A 35 1.01 -7.69 20.03
C MET A 35 1.19 -8.93 19.16
N VAL A 36 1.56 -10.07 19.75
CA VAL A 36 1.73 -11.33 19.01
C VAL A 36 0.41 -11.76 18.37
N PHE A 37 -0.71 -11.68 19.10
CA PHE A 37 -2.02 -12.00 18.57
C PHE A 37 -2.41 -11.10 17.40
N ARG A 38 -2.19 -9.79 17.50
CA ARG A 38 -2.45 -8.83 16.42
C ARG A 38 -1.66 -9.17 15.17
N GLU A 39 -0.35 -9.41 15.30
CA GLU A 39 0.50 -9.75 14.16
C GLU A 39 0.12 -11.09 13.54
N MET A 40 -0.24 -12.08 14.38
CA MET A 40 -0.74 -13.37 13.91
C MET A 40 -2.04 -13.22 13.11
N LEU A 41 -2.99 -12.43 13.63
CA LEU A 41 -4.23 -12.10 12.92
C LEU A 41 -3.97 -11.40 11.58
N HIS A 42 -3.07 -10.41 11.54
CA HIS A 42 -2.74 -9.73 10.28
C HIS A 42 -2.20 -10.69 9.22
N ARG A 43 -1.31 -11.62 9.62
CA ARG A 43 -0.77 -12.64 8.71
C ARG A 43 -1.85 -13.61 8.25
N LEU A 44 -2.71 -14.06 9.16
CA LEU A 44 -3.79 -15.00 8.85
C LEU A 44 -4.81 -14.36 7.89
N LEU A 45 -5.25 -13.14 8.17
CA LEU A 45 -6.15 -12.38 7.29
C LEU A 45 -5.50 -12.11 5.93
N GLY A 46 -4.20 -11.79 5.90
CA GLY A 46 -3.44 -11.63 4.66
C GLY A 46 -3.39 -12.92 3.83
N LEU A 47 -3.17 -14.08 4.46
CA LEU A 47 -3.17 -15.38 3.79
C LEU A 47 -4.55 -15.75 3.25
N ILE A 48 -5.61 -15.54 4.03
CA ILE A 48 -6.99 -15.78 3.60
C ILE A 48 -7.33 -14.88 2.41
N GLY A 49 -7.01 -13.58 2.50
CA GLY A 49 -7.21 -12.63 1.41
C GLY A 49 -6.44 -13.04 0.15
N LEU A 50 -5.21 -13.53 0.30
CA LEU A 50 -4.42 -14.05 -0.81
C LEU A 50 -5.13 -15.23 -1.49
N ILE A 51 -5.53 -16.26 -0.73
CA ILE A 51 -6.20 -17.45 -1.25
C ILE A 51 -7.51 -17.09 -1.95
N LEU A 52 -8.33 -16.21 -1.36
CA LEU A 52 -9.58 -15.76 -1.96
C LEU A 52 -9.35 -14.92 -3.22
N SER A 53 -8.24 -14.18 -3.30
CA SER A 53 -7.87 -13.40 -4.49
C SER A 53 -7.26 -14.25 -5.61
N LEU A 54 -6.73 -15.44 -5.32
CA LEU A 54 -6.14 -16.34 -6.32
C LEU A 54 -7.05 -16.65 -7.51
N PRO A 55 -8.33 -17.07 -7.35
CA PRO A 55 -9.19 -17.35 -8.51
C PRO A 55 -9.35 -16.14 -9.43
N ILE A 56 -9.53 -14.95 -8.85
CA ILE A 56 -9.62 -13.68 -9.62
C ILE A 56 -8.30 -13.39 -10.34
N GLY A 57 -7.17 -13.60 -9.66
CA GLY A 57 -5.83 -13.46 -10.23
C GLY A 57 -5.56 -14.43 -11.38
N ILE A 58 -6.01 -15.68 -11.28
CA ILE A 58 -5.89 -16.70 -12.33
C ILE A 58 -6.73 -16.33 -13.55
N ILE A 59 -7.98 -15.92 -13.34
CA ILE A 59 -8.85 -15.47 -14.44
C ILE A 59 -8.21 -14.27 -15.16
N THR A 60 -7.72 -13.29 -14.40
CA THR A 60 -7.02 -12.12 -14.94
C THR A 60 -5.77 -12.53 -15.72
N ALA A 61 -4.99 -13.48 -15.21
CA ALA A 61 -3.81 -14.00 -15.88
C ALA A 61 -4.14 -14.69 -17.21
N ILE A 62 -5.22 -15.47 -17.26
CA ILE A 62 -5.71 -16.12 -18.49
C ILE A 62 -6.14 -15.05 -19.50
N LEU A 63 -6.94 -14.07 -19.07
CA LEU A 63 -7.39 -12.98 -19.94
C LEU A 63 -6.21 -12.21 -20.55
N ILE A 64 -5.19 -11.87 -19.75
CA ILE A 64 -3.97 -11.20 -20.25
C ILE A 64 -3.23 -12.06 -21.27
N LYS A 65 -3.18 -13.39 -21.07
CA LYS A 65 -2.48 -14.33 -21.96
C LYS A 65 -3.20 -14.49 -23.30
N ILE A 66 -4.53 -14.42 -23.30
CA ILE A 66 -5.35 -14.45 -24.52
C ILE A 66 -5.24 -13.10 -25.25
N ASP A 67 -5.24 -11.99 -24.52
CA ASP A 67 -5.25 -10.64 -25.08
C ASP A 67 -3.92 -10.23 -25.73
N SER A 68 -2.78 -10.71 -25.24
CA SER A 68 -1.47 -10.48 -25.88
C SER A 68 -0.47 -11.62 -25.61
N LYS A 69 0.39 -11.93 -26.60
CA LYS A 69 1.49 -12.89 -26.44
C LYS A 69 2.63 -12.28 -25.60
N GLY A 70 2.43 -12.14 -24.29
CA GLY A 70 3.42 -11.54 -23.39
C GLY A 70 3.39 -12.09 -21.95
N PRO A 71 4.32 -11.62 -21.08
CA PRO A 71 4.32 -11.95 -19.66
C PRO A 71 3.13 -11.30 -18.93
N ILE A 72 2.46 -12.07 -18.05
CA ILE A 72 1.29 -11.64 -17.27
C ILE A 72 1.63 -10.50 -16.30
N PHE A 73 2.83 -10.54 -15.74
CA PHE A 73 3.31 -9.58 -14.76
C PHE A 73 4.26 -8.56 -15.39
N TYR A 74 4.00 -7.29 -15.15
CA TYR A 74 4.89 -6.18 -15.47
C TYR A 74 5.66 -5.75 -14.21
N LYS A 75 6.97 -5.50 -14.36
CA LYS A 75 7.85 -5.03 -13.28
C LYS A 75 8.15 -3.56 -13.50
N GLN A 76 7.64 -2.69 -12.63
CA GLN A 76 7.91 -1.26 -12.66
C GLN A 76 8.98 -0.92 -11.61
N GLU A 77 10.07 -0.31 -12.02
CA GLU A 77 11.10 0.20 -11.09
C GLU A 77 10.65 1.54 -10.49
N ARG A 78 10.76 1.65 -9.16
CA ARG A 78 10.50 2.90 -8.43
C ARG A 78 11.54 3.13 -7.35
N VAL A 79 11.82 4.40 -7.07
CA VAL A 79 12.73 4.78 -5.98
C VAL A 79 12.02 4.57 -4.64
N GLY A 80 12.58 3.68 -3.83
CA GLY A 80 12.10 3.35 -2.50
C GLY A 80 12.83 4.11 -1.38
N LYS A 81 12.67 3.62 -0.15
CA LYS A 81 13.32 4.20 1.03
C LYS A 81 14.84 4.21 0.88
N ASN A 82 15.47 5.33 1.20
CA ASN A 82 16.92 5.56 1.09
C ASN A 82 17.47 5.46 -0.35
N GLY A 83 16.67 5.78 -1.37
CA GLY A 83 17.14 5.80 -2.76
C GLY A 83 17.29 4.41 -3.40
N LYS A 84 16.97 3.34 -2.68
CA LYS A 84 17.05 1.98 -3.22
C LYS A 84 15.94 1.75 -4.24
N ILE A 85 16.28 1.26 -5.42
CA ILE A 85 15.30 0.90 -6.45
C ILE A 85 14.53 -0.33 -5.98
N ILE A 86 13.20 -0.23 -5.98
CA ILE A 86 12.27 -1.30 -5.66
C ILE A 86 11.50 -1.66 -6.93
N LYS A 87 11.42 -2.96 -7.22
CA LYS A 87 10.62 -3.50 -8.33
C LYS A 87 9.20 -3.77 -7.84
N VAL A 88 8.24 -3.02 -8.38
CA VAL A 88 6.82 -3.22 -8.12
C VAL A 88 6.25 -4.13 -9.19
N ILE A 89 5.78 -5.30 -8.79
CA ILE A 89 5.15 -6.27 -9.70
C ILE A 89 3.65 -5.95 -9.77
N LYS A 90 3.11 -5.82 -10.99
CA LYS A 90 1.69 -5.58 -11.25
C LYS A 90 1.21 -6.48 -12.37
N PHE A 91 -0.09 -6.76 -12.40
CA PHE A 91 -0.70 -7.32 -13.61
C PHE A 91 -0.55 -6.34 -14.76
N ARG A 92 -0.20 -6.86 -15.93
CA ARG A 92 -0.08 -6.06 -17.15
C ARG A 92 -1.46 -5.56 -17.57
N SER A 93 -1.64 -4.23 -17.68
CA SER A 93 -2.89 -3.61 -18.12
C SER A 93 -2.85 -3.04 -19.54
N MET A 94 -1.67 -2.79 -20.10
CA MET A 94 -1.49 -2.29 -21.47
C MET A 94 -1.00 -3.40 -22.40
N ARG A 95 -1.55 -3.44 -23.62
CA ARG A 95 -1.10 -4.32 -24.71
C ARG A 95 0.31 -3.91 -25.14
N THR A 96 1.05 -4.85 -25.71
CA THR A 96 2.42 -4.63 -26.21
C THR A 96 2.44 -3.82 -27.52
N ASP A 97 1.29 -3.74 -28.19
CA ASP A 97 1.05 -3.02 -29.45
C ASP A 97 0.43 -1.62 -29.23
N ALA A 98 0.53 -1.06 -28.02
CA ALA A 98 0.13 0.32 -27.78
C ALA A 98 1.32 1.25 -28.09
N GLU A 99 1.65 1.36 -29.38
CA GLU A 99 2.49 2.43 -29.94
C GLU A 99 1.61 3.58 -30.44
#